data_AF-A0A368F5I6-F1
#
_entry.id   AF-A0A368F5I6-F1
#
_cell.length_a   1.000
_cell.length_b   1.000
_cell.length_c   1.000
_cell.angle_alpha   90.00
_cell.angle_beta   90.00
_cell.angle_gamma   90.00
#
_symmetry.space_group_name_H-M   'P 1'
#
loop_
_entity.id
_entity.type
_entity.pdbx_description
1 polymer ?
#
loop_
_entity_poly.entity_id
_entity_poly.type
_entity_poly.pdbx_seq_one_letter_code
_entity_poly.pdbx_strand_id
1 'polypeptide(L)'
;MKYAVLFWCTFTTVSGKIKQSAKDLEGQLYEDLLFDYNKIPRPVKNSSDILTVDVGASLIRIIDVDEKNQVLTTNLWLEMKWFDAKLTWDPKKYGGLRTLHIPSDLIWTPDLVLYNK
;
A
#
# COMPACT_ATOMS: atom_id res chain seq x y z
N MET A 1 -11.17 -62.26 -6.83
CA MET A 1 -12.42 -61.48 -6.99
C MET A 1 -12.03 -60.02 -7.17
N LYS A 2 -12.29 -59.44 -8.34
CA LYS A 2 -11.96 -58.05 -8.69
C LYS A 2 -13.28 -57.31 -8.92
N TYR A 3 -13.54 -56.24 -8.19
CA TYR A 3 -14.63 -55.32 -8.49
C TYR A 3 -14.03 -53.95 -8.82
N ALA A 4 -14.30 -53.48 -10.04
CA ALA A 4 -13.97 -52.15 -10.53
C ALA A 4 -15.25 -51.30 -10.46
N VAL A 5 -15.19 -50.16 -9.80
CA VAL A 5 -16.27 -49.17 -9.78
C VAL A 5 -15.98 -48.18 -10.89
N LEU A 6 -16.80 -48.19 -11.95
CA LEU A 6 -16.74 -47.18 -13.01
C LEU A 6 -17.65 -46.01 -12.60
N PHE A 7 -17.04 -44.92 -12.14
CA PHE A 7 -17.72 -43.64 -11.93
C PHE A 7 -17.85 -42.94 -13.29
N TRP A 8 -19.06 -42.89 -13.84
CA TRP A 8 -19.33 -42.19 -15.09
C TRP A 8 -19.47 -40.69 -14.79
N CYS A 9 -18.36 -39.96 -14.72
CA CYS A 9 -18.39 -38.50 -14.74
C CYS A 9 -18.68 -38.04 -16.17
N THR A 10 -19.91 -37.60 -16.43
CA THR A 10 -20.18 -36.78 -17.61
C THR A 10 -19.48 -35.44 -17.42
N PHE A 11 -18.36 -35.23 -18.12
CA PHE A 11 -17.76 -33.90 -18.25
C PHE A 11 -18.70 -33.02 -19.07
N THR A 12 -19.64 -32.34 -18.41
CA THR A 12 -20.22 -31.14 -19.00
C THR A 12 -19.16 -30.05 -18.93
N THR A 13 -18.55 -29.76 -20.08
CA THR A 13 -17.75 -28.55 -20.23
C THR A 13 -18.67 -27.37 -19.98
N VAL A 14 -18.61 -26.79 -18.78
CA VAL A 14 -19.09 -25.43 -18.55
C VAL A 14 -18.11 -24.55 -19.31
N SER A 15 -18.44 -24.22 -20.56
CA SER A 15 -17.83 -23.11 -21.27
C SER A 15 -18.37 -21.83 -20.63
N GLY A 16 -17.84 -21.51 -19.45
CA GLY A 16 -17.93 -20.18 -18.92
C GLY A 16 -17.16 -19.29 -19.87
N LYS A 17 -17.84 -18.35 -20.53
CA LYS A 17 -17.16 -17.21 -21.15
C LYS A 17 -16.35 -16.56 -20.04
N ILE A 18 -15.02 -16.75 -20.04
CA ILE A 18 -14.13 -15.90 -19.27
C ILE A 18 -14.47 -14.50 -19.74
N LYS A 19 -15.15 -13.72 -18.90
CA LYS A 19 -15.27 -12.29 -19.11
C LYS A 19 -13.84 -11.83 -19.23
N GLN A 20 -13.43 -11.47 -20.44
CA GLN A 20 -12.20 -10.74 -20.66
C GLN A 20 -12.36 -9.49 -19.82
N SER A 21 -11.74 -9.52 -18.62
CA SER A 21 -11.78 -8.41 -17.69
C SER A 21 -11.37 -7.20 -18.50
N ALA A 22 -12.05 -6.06 -18.29
CA ALA A 22 -11.46 -4.78 -18.63
C ALA A 22 -9.99 -4.87 -18.22
N LYS A 23 -9.07 -4.67 -19.19
CA LYS A 23 -7.61 -4.74 -19.01
C LYS A 23 -7.27 -4.35 -17.57
N ASP A 24 -6.43 -5.11 -16.87
CA ASP A 24 -6.04 -4.76 -15.50
C ASP A 24 -5.29 -3.42 -15.50
N LEU A 25 -6.07 -2.33 -15.41
CA LEU A 25 -5.59 -0.96 -15.52
C LEU A 25 -4.94 -0.52 -14.22
N GLU A 26 -5.35 -1.10 -13.09
CA GLU A 26 -4.71 -0.88 -11.80
C GLU A 26 -3.32 -1.51 -11.77
N GLY A 27 -3.19 -2.76 -12.21
CA GLY A 27 -1.88 -3.41 -12.39
C GLY A 27 -0.98 -2.68 -13.39
N GLN A 28 -1.53 -2.21 -14.52
CA GLN A 28 -0.76 -1.39 -15.47
C GLN A 28 -0.29 -0.08 -14.86
N LEU A 29 -1.14 0.64 -14.14
CA LEU A 29 -0.75 1.87 -13.46
C LEU A 29 0.35 1.61 -12.42
N TYR A 30 0.22 0.52 -11.66
CA TYR A 30 1.20 0.12 -10.67
C TYR A 30 2.58 -0.11 -11.29
N GLU A 31 2.65 -0.89 -12.36
CA GLU A 31 3.89 -1.14 -13.08
C GLU A 31 4.45 0.15 -13.70
N ASP A 32 3.61 0.96 -14.35
CA ASP A 32 4.02 2.22 -14.97
C ASP A 32 4.62 3.22 -13.97
N LEU A 33 4.04 3.33 -12.76
CA LEU A 33 4.51 4.24 -11.72
C LEU A 33 5.80 3.75 -11.04
N LEU A 34 5.96 2.43 -10.88
CA LEU A 34 7.07 1.86 -10.10
C LEU A 34 8.27 1.42 -10.95
N PHE A 35 8.13 1.29 -12.27
CA PHE A 35 9.19 0.81 -13.17
C PHE A 35 10.54 1.53 -12.99
N ASP A 36 10.54 2.84 -12.76
CA ASP A 36 11.76 3.65 -12.52
C ASP A 36 11.66 4.48 -11.22
N TYR A 37 10.87 4.00 -10.26
CA TYR A 37 10.73 4.71 -8.99
C TYR A 37 11.92 4.39 -8.07
N ASN A 38 12.80 5.38 -7.89
CA ASN A 38 13.86 5.32 -6.88
C ASN A 38 13.37 5.91 -5.55
N LYS A 39 13.25 5.06 -4.53
CA LYS A 39 12.82 5.41 -3.16
C LYS A 39 13.89 6.09 -2.28
N ILE A 40 15.15 6.15 -2.72
CA ILE A 40 16.23 6.76 -1.95
C ILE A 40 16.10 8.29 -1.90
N PRO A 41 16.01 9.01 -3.04
CA PRO A 41 15.87 10.46 -3.01
C PRO A 41 14.45 10.89 -2.66
N ARG A 42 14.36 12.01 -1.93
CA ARG A 42 13.10 12.68 -1.61
C ARG A 42 12.30 13.01 -2.89
N PRO A 43 10.98 12.73 -2.94
CA PRO A 43 10.17 12.84 -4.16
C PRO A 43 9.69 14.28 -4.42
N VAL A 44 10.64 15.17 -4.74
CA VAL A 44 10.37 16.55 -5.16
C VAL A 44 10.78 16.78 -6.62
N LYS A 45 10.18 17.80 -7.27
CA LYS A 45 10.52 18.18 -8.65
C LYS A 45 11.86 18.88 -8.72
N ASN A 46 12.08 19.88 -7.85
CA ASN A 46 13.38 20.53 -7.70
C ASN A 46 13.95 20.21 -6.32
N SER A 47 15.27 20.06 -6.23
CA SER A 47 15.94 19.76 -4.95
C SER A 47 15.75 20.87 -3.90
N SER A 48 15.53 22.10 -4.35
CA SER A 48 15.27 23.28 -3.51
C SER A 48 13.86 23.34 -2.94
N ASP A 49 12.91 22.56 -3.48
CA ASP A 49 11.53 22.57 -3.00
C ASP A 49 11.44 21.90 -1.62
N ILE A 50 10.49 22.32 -0.80
CA ILE A 50 10.18 21.68 0.49
C ILE A 50 9.19 20.53 0.31
N LEU A 51 9.33 19.49 1.12
CA LEU A 51 8.32 18.43 1.25
C LEU A 51 7.73 18.51 2.66
N THR A 52 6.44 18.81 2.75
CA THR A 52 5.71 18.86 4.01
C THR A 52 5.16 17.48 4.33
N VAL A 53 5.42 17.02 5.56
CA VAL A 53 4.85 15.77 6.10
C VAL A 53 3.90 16.15 7.23
N ASP A 54 2.62 15.85 7.04
CA ASP A 54 1.62 16.01 8.07
C ASP A 54 1.60 14.74 8.91
N VAL A 55 1.91 14.88 10.21
CA VAL A 55 1.95 13.78 11.16
C VAL A 55 0.83 13.95 12.18
N GLY A 56 -0.03 12.94 12.26
CA GLY A 56 -1.05 12.79 13.28
C GLY A 56 -0.72 11.62 14.19
N ALA A 57 -1.03 11.77 15.48
CA ALA A 57 -0.94 10.68 16.45
C ALA A 57 -2.25 10.61 17.23
N SER A 58 -2.85 9.42 17.30
CA SER A 58 -4.02 9.17 18.12
C SER A 58 -3.65 8.19 19.23
N LEU A 59 -3.90 8.57 20.48
CA LEU A 59 -3.68 7.69 21.62
C LEU A 59 -4.70 6.54 21.58
N ILE A 60 -4.20 5.32 21.52
CA ILE A 60 -5.05 4.13 21.62
C ILE A 60 -5.19 3.75 23.09
N ARG A 61 -4.06 3.61 23.79
CA ARG A 61 -4.04 3.12 25.18
C ARG A 61 -2.80 3.56 25.94
N ILE A 62 -2.98 3.86 27.23
CA ILE A 62 -1.89 3.94 28.22
C ILE A 62 -1.66 2.53 28.77
N ILE A 63 -0.45 2.00 28.57
CA ILE A 63 -0.09 0.64 28.98
C ILE A 63 0.38 0.65 30.43
N ASP A 64 1.30 1.57 30.77
CA ASP A 64 1.89 1.64 32.10
C ASP A 64 2.46 3.04 32.39
N VAL A 65 2.54 3.38 33.68
CA VAL A 65 3.14 4.62 34.18
C VAL A 65 4.09 4.27 35.32
N ASP A 66 5.39 4.41 35.08
CA ASP A 66 6.41 4.30 36.12
C ASP A 66 6.73 5.68 36.65
N GLU A 67 6.05 6.07 37.73
CA GLU A 67 6.21 7.39 38.35
C GLU A 67 7.60 7.60 38.94
N LYS A 68 8.26 6.52 39.41
CA LYS A 68 9.59 6.59 40.01
C LYS A 68 10.65 6.88 38.94
N ASN A 69 10.54 6.24 37.79
CA ASN A 69 11.47 6.42 36.67
C ASN A 69 10.99 7.46 35.65
N GLN A 70 9.81 8.05 35.84
CA GLN A 70 9.18 9.02 34.95
C GLN A 70 8.96 8.51 33.51
N VAL A 71 8.62 7.22 33.38
CA VAL A 71 8.40 6.57 32.08
C VAL A 71 6.91 6.33 31.85
N LEU A 72 6.44 6.74 30.68
CA LEU A 72 5.07 6.49 30.21
C LEU A 72 5.11 5.55 29.01
N THR A 73 4.49 4.37 29.14
CA THR A 73 4.37 3.40 28.05
C THR A 73 2.99 3.51 27.41
N THR A 74 2.92 3.87 26.13
CA THR A 74 1.65 4.08 25.40
C THR A 74 1.63 3.39 24.04
N ASN A 75 0.44 2.96 23.60
CA ASN A 75 0.19 2.57 22.22
C ASN A 75 -0.46 3.73 21.47
N LEU A 76 0.15 4.15 20.36
CA LEU A 76 -0.31 5.25 19.50
C LEU A 76 -0.60 4.73 18.10
N TRP A 77 -1.67 5.22 17.49
CA TRP A 77 -1.88 5.14 16.04
C TRP A 77 -1.21 6.34 15.38
N LEU A 78 -0.18 6.10 14.57
CA LEU A 78 0.50 7.15 13.81
C LEU A 78 -0.06 7.21 12.38
N GLU A 79 -0.44 8.41 11.96
CA GLU A 79 -0.86 8.72 10.59
C GLU A 79 0.12 9.71 9.98
N MET A 80 0.60 9.42 8.78
CA MET A 80 1.50 10.32 8.05
C MET A 80 0.92 10.57 6.66
N LYS A 81 0.92 11.83 6.23
CA LYS A 81 0.49 12.25 4.90
C LYS A 81 1.56 13.13 4.28
N TRP A 82 1.93 12.83 3.05
CA TRP A 82 2.84 13.64 2.25
C TRP A 82 2.44 13.56 0.78
N PHE A 83 2.96 14.50 -0.01
CA PHE A 83 2.78 14.51 -1.46
C PHE A 83 4.05 14.02 -2.16
N ASP A 84 3.90 13.00 -3.01
CA ASP A 84 4.97 12.49 -3.87
C ASP A 84 4.76 13.00 -5.30
N ALA A 85 5.72 13.78 -5.81
CA ALA A 85 5.60 14.38 -7.14
C ALA A 85 5.81 13.38 -8.30
N LYS A 86 6.39 12.20 -8.03
CA LYS A 86 6.65 11.15 -9.04
C LYS A 86 5.47 10.20 -9.17
N LEU A 87 4.72 9.97 -8.09
CA LEU A 87 3.54 9.09 -8.08
C LEU A 87 2.26 9.84 -8.51
N THR A 88 2.30 10.51 -9.66
CA THR A 88 1.16 11.25 -10.21
C THR A 88 0.78 10.72 -11.59
N TRP A 89 -0.53 10.59 -11.85
CA TRP A 89 -1.05 10.11 -13.13
C TRP A 89 -2.32 10.85 -13.53
N ASP A 90 -2.74 10.67 -14.79
CA ASP A 90 -4.04 11.13 -15.28
C ASP A 90 -5.08 10.01 -15.12
N PRO A 91 -6.09 10.16 -14.24
CA PRO A 91 -7.13 9.14 -14.04
C PRO A 91 -7.84 8.74 -15.33
N LYS A 92 -7.95 9.64 -16.33
CA LYS A 92 -8.66 9.33 -17.59
C LYS A 92 -7.97 8.23 -18.40
N LYS A 93 -6.64 8.08 -18.26
CA LYS A 93 -5.87 7.04 -18.96
C LYS A 93 -6.07 5.64 -18.36
N TYR A 94 -6.45 5.57 -17.08
CA TYR A 94 -6.58 4.33 -16.33
C TYR A 94 -8.03 4.10 -15.84
N GLY A 95 -9.01 4.42 -16.69
CA GLY A 95 -10.42 4.09 -16.41
C GLY A 95 -11.05 4.90 -15.26
N GLY A 96 -10.50 6.05 -14.91
CA GLY A 96 -10.97 6.91 -13.82
C GLY A 96 -10.39 6.57 -12.45
N LEU A 97 -9.38 5.71 -12.38
CA LEU A 97 -8.72 5.32 -11.12
C LEU A 97 -8.07 6.53 -10.44
N ARG A 98 -8.44 6.78 -9.18
CA ARG A 98 -7.96 7.92 -8.36
C ARG A 98 -7.14 7.52 -7.14
N THR A 99 -7.21 6.25 -6.76
CA THR A 99 -6.53 5.72 -5.59
C THR A 99 -5.83 4.44 -6.01
N LEU A 100 -4.60 4.28 -5.55
CA LEU A 100 -3.79 3.08 -5.73
C LEU A 100 -3.15 2.75 -4.39
N HIS A 101 -3.16 1.47 -4.02
CA HIS A 101 -2.55 1.01 -2.78
C HIS A 101 -1.18 0.41 -3.10
N ILE A 102 -0.12 1.00 -2.54
CA ILE A 102 1.26 0.57 -2.74
C ILE A 102 1.86 0.25 -1.36
N PRO A 103 2.57 -0.88 -1.19
CA PRO A 103 3.34 -1.15 0.02
C PRO A 103 4.35 -0.02 0.30
N SER A 104 4.43 0.42 1.55
CA SER A 104 5.34 1.50 1.98
C SER A 104 6.81 1.22 1.63
N ASP A 105 7.21 -0.06 1.63
CA ASP A 105 8.60 -0.47 1.41
C ASP A 105 9.10 -0.20 -0.02
N LEU A 106 8.19 0.04 -0.97
CA LEU A 106 8.50 0.30 -2.38
C LEU A 106 8.60 1.79 -2.70
N ILE A 107 8.13 2.66 -1.80
CA ILE A 107 8.09 4.09 -2.00
C ILE A 107 9.02 4.81 -1.01
N TRP A 108 9.30 6.08 -1.26
CA TRP A 108 10.01 6.91 -0.28
C TRP A 108 9.09 7.13 0.93
N THR A 109 9.61 6.92 2.14
CA THR A 109 8.92 7.21 3.39
C THR A 109 9.78 8.12 4.26
N PRO A 110 9.20 9.13 4.93
CA PRO A 110 9.95 10.00 5.82
C PRO A 110 10.44 9.26 7.06
N ASP A 111 11.65 9.61 7.50
CA ASP A 111 12.19 9.13 8.77
C ASP A 111 11.57 9.90 9.94
N LEU A 112 10.92 9.19 10.87
CA LEU A 112 10.33 9.78 12.08
C LEU A 112 10.94 9.12 13.33
N VAL A 113 11.49 9.94 14.22
CA VAL A 113 12.10 9.47 15.47
C VAL A 113 11.54 10.27 16.64
N LEU A 114 11.16 9.57 17.70
CA LEU A 114 10.81 10.18 18.97
C LEU A 114 12.10 10.52 19.73
N TYR A 115 12.31 11.81 20.01
CA TYR A 115 13.50 12.27 20.73
C TYR A 115 13.48 11.92 22.23
N ASN A 116 12.29 11.93 22.84
CA ASN A 116 12.13 11.60 24.25
C ASN A 116 11.89 10.09 24.41
N LYS A 117 12.92 9.38 24.84
CA LYS A 117 12.89 7.93 25.06
C LYS A 117 12.75 7.62 26.54
#